data_AF-A0A3D9T0Z5-F1
#
_entry.id   AF-A0A3D9T0Z5-F1
#
_cell.length_a   1.000
_cell.length_b   1.000
_cell.length_c   1.000
_cell.angle_alpha   90.00
_cell.angle_beta   90.00
_cell.angle_gamma   90.00
#
_symmetry.space_group_name_H-M   'P 1'
#
loop_
_entity.id
_entity.type
_entity.pdbx_description
1 polymer ?
#
loop_
_entity_poly.entity_id
_entity_poly.type
_entity_poly.pdbx_seq_one_letter_code
_entity_poly.pdbx_strand_id
1 'polypeptide(L)'
;MQQRPSQSGGDPRRERLRERLEAIRARSEKSASWNSSSQYLSRLINREGFVPITARLSRADLAFLSGARDEVLAFAELALRLVELHQPQDAGGITSDPDHPIQRCRACMWRWPCPTFRTIDESLGR
;
A
#
# COMPACT_ATOMS: atom_id res chain seq x y z
N MET A 1 -30.89 -26.24 -3.06
CA MET A 1 -30.19 -25.14 -3.75
C MET A 1 -28.71 -25.24 -3.40
N GLN A 2 -27.88 -25.72 -4.32
CA GLN A 2 -26.44 -25.84 -4.13
C GLN A 2 -25.80 -24.47 -4.40
N GLN A 3 -25.09 -23.91 -3.42
CA GLN A 3 -24.23 -22.75 -3.60
C GLN A 3 -23.05 -23.18 -4.48
N ARG A 4 -23.04 -22.77 -5.76
CA ARG A 4 -21.83 -22.86 -6.58
C ARG A 4 -20.79 -21.92 -5.94
N PRO A 5 -19.57 -22.37 -5.66
CA PRO A 5 -18.52 -21.46 -5.22
C PRO A 5 -18.34 -20.44 -6.35
N SER A 6 -18.61 -19.18 -6.04
CA SER A 6 -18.30 -18.06 -6.92
C SER A 6 -16.82 -18.17 -7.27
N GLN A 7 -16.52 -18.54 -8.51
CA GLN A 7 -15.18 -18.44 -9.07
C GLN A 7 -14.85 -16.95 -9.15
N SER A 8 -14.44 -16.37 -8.02
CA SER A 8 -13.64 -15.16 -7.99
C SER A 8 -12.29 -15.55 -8.58
N GLY A 9 -12.21 -15.69 -9.90
CA GLY A 9 -10.94 -15.64 -10.60
C GLY A 9 -10.28 -14.34 -10.15
N GLY A 10 -9.23 -14.46 -9.32
CA GLY A 10 -8.59 -13.32 -8.70
C GLY A 10 -8.13 -12.38 -9.80
N ASP A 11 -8.54 -11.11 -9.73
CA ASP A 11 -8.03 -10.12 -10.67
C ASP A 11 -6.50 -10.07 -10.52
N PRO A 12 -5.71 -10.48 -11.53
CA PRO A 12 -4.26 -10.53 -11.43
C PRO A 12 -3.64 -9.17 -11.12
N ARG A 13 -4.31 -8.07 -11.51
CA ARG A 13 -3.88 -6.71 -11.17
C ARG A 13 -3.97 -6.47 -9.67
N ARG A 14 -5.06 -6.91 -9.04
CA ARG A 14 -5.26 -6.83 -7.60
C ARG A 14 -4.26 -7.67 -6.84
N GLU A 15 -3.98 -8.88 -7.30
CA GLU A 15 -2.99 -9.77 -6.68
C GLU A 15 -1.60 -9.13 -6.71
N ARG A 16 -1.14 -8.66 -7.87
CA ARG A 16 0.14 -7.93 -7.99
C ARG A 16 0.22 -6.71 -7.09
N LEU A 17 -0.87 -5.93 -7.01
CA LEU A 17 -0.93 -4.74 -6.15
C LEU A 17 -0.81 -5.11 -4.67
N ARG A 18 -1.52 -6.17 -4.24
CA ARG A 18 -1.45 -6.70 -2.86
C ARG A 18 -0.04 -7.18 -2.54
N GLU A 19 0.57 -7.99 -3.40
CA GLU A 19 1.94 -8.49 -3.21
C GLU A 19 2.95 -7.35 -3.08
N ARG A 20 2.82 -6.32 -3.93
CA ARG A 20 3.67 -5.14 -3.86
C ARG A 20 3.52 -4.40 -2.53
N LEU A 21 2.29 -4.21 -2.07
CA LEU A 21 2.00 -3.56 -0.79
C LEU A 21 2.53 -4.36 0.41
N GLU A 22 2.38 -5.69 0.38
CA GLU A 22 2.96 -6.59 1.38
C GLU A 22 4.48 -6.50 1.39
N ALA A 23 5.12 -6.42 0.22
CA ALA A 23 6.56 -6.22 0.12
C ALA A 23 7.00 -4.85 0.68
N ILE A 24 6.23 -3.78 0.46
CA ILE A 24 6.49 -2.47 1.09
C ILE A 24 6.38 -2.58 2.60
N ARG A 25 5.27 -3.14 3.11
CA ARG A 25 5.04 -3.34 4.55
C ARG A 25 6.18 -4.12 5.20
N ALA A 26 6.53 -5.28 4.64
CA ALA A 26 7.60 -6.13 5.15
C ALA A 26 8.99 -5.47 5.12
N ARG A 27 9.29 -4.66 4.10
CA ARG A 27 10.54 -3.88 4.06
C ARG A 27 10.56 -2.78 5.11
N SER A 28 9.45 -2.08 5.32
CA SER A 28 9.32 -1.03 6.34
C SER A 28 9.39 -1.58 7.76
N GLU A 29 8.76 -2.73 8.03
CA GLU A 29 8.85 -3.45 9.31
C GLU A 29 10.30 -3.78 9.67
N LYS A 30 11.06 -4.30 8.68
CA LYS A 30 12.48 -4.66 8.81
C LYS A 30 13.44 -3.46 8.83
N SER A 31 13.00 -2.28 8.40
CA SER A 31 13.82 -1.08 8.41
C SER A 31 14.06 -0.62 9.85
N ALA A 32 15.29 -0.22 10.17
CA ALA A 32 15.58 0.39 11.46
C ALA A 32 14.92 1.77 11.52
N SER A 33 14.12 2.02 12.56
CA SER A 33 13.61 3.37 12.80
C SER A 33 14.79 4.32 13.04
N TRP A 34 14.76 5.47 12.38
CA TRP A 34 15.77 6.50 12.58
C TRP A 34 15.62 7.21 13.93
N ASN A 35 14.57 6.93 14.71
CA ASN A 35 14.36 7.53 16.03
C ASN A 35 15.44 7.18 17.05
N SER A 36 15.99 5.96 17.02
CA SER A 36 17.09 5.56 17.89
C SER A 36 18.45 5.95 17.28
N SER A 37 18.60 5.83 15.97
CA SER A 37 19.80 6.30 15.26
C SER A 37 19.99 7.80 15.39
N SER A 38 18.94 8.60 15.45
CA SER A 38 19.02 10.05 15.67
C SER A 38 19.54 10.39 17.06
N GLN A 39 19.27 9.58 18.09
CA GLN A 39 19.85 9.76 19.43
C GLN A 39 21.33 9.40 19.50
N TYR A 40 21.78 8.45 18.68
CA TYR A 40 23.21 8.11 18.58
C TYR A 40 23.95 9.15 17.72
N LEU A 41 23.39 9.51 16.57
CA LEU A 41 23.89 10.54 15.68
C LEU A 41 23.93 11.90 16.40
N SER A 42 22.96 12.24 17.26
CA SER A 42 22.99 13.50 18.02
C SER A 42 24.21 13.61 18.95
N ARG A 43 24.79 12.50 19.39
CA ARG A 43 26.05 12.48 20.16
C ARG A 43 27.29 12.67 19.30
N LEU A 44 27.16 12.47 17.99
CA LEU A 44 28.20 12.71 16.99
C LEU A 44 28.09 14.12 16.39
N ILE A 45 27.25 14.98 16.96
CA ILE A 45 27.16 16.39 16.62
C ILE A 45 28.48 17.08 16.98
N ASN A 46 29.15 17.63 15.97
CA ASN A 46 30.35 18.42 16.15
C ASN A 46 30.05 19.74 16.89
N ARG A 47 31.10 20.48 17.27
CA ARG A 47 30.96 21.77 17.97
C ARG A 47 30.19 22.84 17.18
N GLU A 48 29.90 22.59 15.91
CA GLU A 48 29.16 23.47 15.00
C GLU A 48 27.68 23.05 14.85
N GLY A 49 27.25 21.94 15.47
CA GLY A 49 25.85 21.50 15.46
C GLY A 49 25.48 20.42 14.43
N PHE A 50 26.44 19.78 13.75
CA PHE A 50 26.19 18.84 12.65
C PHE A 50 26.87 17.47 12.84
N VAL A 51 26.31 16.39 12.27
CA VAL A 51 26.94 15.06 12.16
C VAL A 51 27.50 14.87 10.76
N PRO A 52 28.79 14.53 10.56
CA PRO A 52 29.36 14.36 9.22
C PRO A 52 28.91 13.03 8.62
N ILE A 53 27.71 13.06 8.04
CA ILE A 53 27.32 12.18 6.93
C ILE A 53 27.81 12.92 5.68
N THR A 54 28.46 12.28 4.71
CA THR A 54 28.83 12.93 3.43
C THR A 54 27.59 13.16 2.54
N ALA A 55 26.54 13.72 3.13
CA ALA A 55 25.31 14.22 2.54
C ALA A 55 24.86 15.43 3.36
N ARG A 56 24.62 16.59 2.71
CA ARG A 56 24.07 17.78 3.37
C ARG A 56 22.58 17.53 3.63
N LEU A 57 22.22 17.19 4.86
CA LEU A 57 20.82 17.02 5.28
C LEU A 57 20.34 18.28 6.00
N SER A 58 19.22 18.83 5.56
CA SER A 58 18.52 19.90 6.26
C SER A 58 17.79 19.39 7.50
N ARG A 59 17.34 20.30 8.37
CA ARG A 59 16.43 19.96 9.47
C ARG A 59 15.15 19.28 8.98
N ALA A 60 14.64 19.68 7.81
CA ALA A 60 13.45 19.08 7.21
C ALA A 60 13.69 17.63 6.79
N ASP A 61 14.87 17.34 6.22
CA ASP A 61 15.24 15.98 5.81
C ASP A 61 15.34 15.03 7.02
N LEU A 62 15.93 15.50 8.12
CA LEU A 62 16.03 14.71 9.35
C LEU A 62 14.65 14.46 10.00
N ALA A 63 13.78 15.47 10.01
CA ALA A 63 12.41 15.32 10.51
C ALA A 63 11.64 14.29 9.68
N PHE A 64 11.70 14.40 8.35
CA PHE A 64 11.08 13.44 7.43
C PHE A 64 11.61 12.01 7.66
N LEU A 65 12.93 11.81 7.66
CA LEU A 65 13.55 10.50 7.83
C LEU A 65 13.21 9.85 9.18
N SER A 66 13.04 10.66 10.23
CA SER A 66 12.70 10.17 11.58
C SER A 66 11.32 9.50 11.63
N GLY A 67 10.33 10.04 10.91
CA GLY A 67 8.97 9.50 10.83
C GLY A 67 8.71 8.59 9.62
N ALA A 68 9.54 8.65 8.59
CA ALA A 68 9.30 8.01 7.29
C ALA A 68 8.97 6.52 7.39
N ARG A 69 9.64 5.78 8.28
CA ARG A 69 9.35 4.35 8.48
C ARG A 69 7.91 4.13 8.92
N ASP A 70 7.49 4.85 9.96
CA ASP A 70 6.20 4.64 10.61
C ASP A 70 5.06 5.16 9.72
N GLU A 71 5.28 6.29 9.02
CA GLU A 71 4.36 6.82 8.02
C GLU A 71 4.17 5.87 6.83
N VAL A 72 5.26 5.36 6.24
CA VAL A 72 5.18 4.40 5.12
C VAL A 72 4.51 3.10 5.55
N LEU A 73 4.77 2.64 6.78
CA LEU A 73 4.10 1.45 7.33
C LEU A 73 2.58 1.69 7.44
N ALA A 74 2.18 2.82 8.04
CA ALA A 74 0.77 3.17 8.18
C ALA A 74 0.06 3.31 6.81
N PHE A 75 0.72 3.93 5.82
CA PHE A 75 0.17 4.03 4.47
C PHE A 75 0.07 2.67 3.78
N ALA A 76 1.05 1.79 3.93
CA ALA A 76 1.00 0.44 3.37
C ALA A 76 -0.14 -0.39 3.97
N GLU A 77 -0.34 -0.30 5.29
CA GLU A 77 -1.46 -0.97 5.97
C GLU A 77 -2.82 -0.42 5.54
N LEU A 78 -2.96 0.90 5.44
CA LEU A 78 -4.18 1.53 4.95
C LEU A 78 -4.48 1.08 3.51
N ALA A 79 -3.49 1.11 2.63
CA ALA A 79 -3.66 0.70 1.24
C ALA A 79 -4.06 -0.77 1.11
N LEU A 80 -3.47 -1.67 1.92
CA LEU A 80 -3.89 -3.08 1.98
C LEU A 80 -5.36 -3.22 2.36
N ARG A 81 -5.79 -2.54 3.44
CA ARG A 81 -7.20 -2.57 3.88
C ARG A 81 -8.14 -2.04 2.81
N LEU A 82 -7.75 -0.99 2.08
CA LEU A 82 -8.54 -0.45 0.97
C LEU A 82 -8.64 -1.44 -0.21
N VAL A 83 -7.56 -2.14 -0.55
CA VAL A 83 -7.56 -3.18 -1.61
C VAL A 83 -8.35 -4.43 -1.20
N GLU A 84 -8.37 -4.76 0.09
CA GLU A 84 -9.21 -5.83 0.64
C GLU A 84 -10.69 -5.46 0.60
N LEU A 85 -11.01 -4.22 1.01
CA LEU A 85 -12.37 -3.69 0.97
C LEU A 85 -12.89 -3.63 -0.48
N HIS A 86 -12.06 -3.11 -1.39
CA HIS A 86 -12.38 -3.01 -2.81
C HIS A 86 -11.94 -4.25 -3.57
N GLN A 87 -12.75 -5.32 -3.48
CA GLN A 87 -12.55 -6.56 -4.24
C GLN A 87 -13.67 -6.81 -5.27
N PRO A 88 -13.39 -7.55 -6.35
CA PRO A 88 -14.42 -7.95 -7.30
C PRO A 88 -15.41 -8.90 -6.61
N GLN A 89 -16.68 -8.73 -6.94
CA GLN A 89 -17.78 -9.60 -6.56
C GLN A 89 -18.66 -9.81 -7.80
N ASP A 90 -19.15 -11.04 -7.97
CA ASP A 90 -20.15 -11.33 -8.97
C ASP A 90 -21.44 -10.55 -8.67
N ALA A 91 -21.94 -9.80 -9.65
CA ALA A 91 -23.13 -8.99 -9.51
C ALA A 91 -24.43 -9.80 -9.58
N GLY A 92 -24.38 -11.10 -9.86
CA GLY A 92 -25.55 -11.99 -9.83
C GLY A 92 -26.65 -11.62 -10.82
N GLY A 93 -26.31 -10.86 -11.87
CA GLY A 93 -27.25 -10.46 -12.92
C GLY A 93 -27.40 -11.53 -14.00
N ILE A 94 -28.51 -11.48 -14.72
CA ILE A 94 -28.70 -12.23 -15.98
C ILE A 94 -27.71 -11.66 -16.99
N THR A 95 -26.49 -12.19 -17.03
CA THR A 95 -25.48 -11.83 -18.02
C THR A 95 -25.85 -12.49 -19.34
N SER A 96 -25.77 -11.73 -20.44
CA SER A 96 -25.89 -12.26 -21.79
C SER A 96 -24.66 -13.08 -22.22
N ASP A 97 -23.57 -12.99 -21.44
CA ASP A 97 -22.34 -13.76 -21.60
C ASP A 97 -22.03 -14.49 -20.27
N PRO A 98 -22.40 -15.78 -20.14
CA PRO A 98 -22.12 -16.58 -18.96
C PRO A 98 -20.63 -16.80 -18.69
N ASP A 99 -19.79 -16.68 -19.72
CA ASP A 99 -18.35 -16.89 -19.62
C ASP A 99 -17.63 -15.63 -19.11
N HIS A 100 -18.26 -14.45 -19.25
CA HIS A 100 -17.74 -13.16 -18.77
C HIS A 100 -18.76 -12.38 -17.91
N PRO A 101 -19.10 -12.87 -16.70
CA PRO A 101 -20.05 -12.17 -15.83
C PRO A 101 -19.54 -10.78 -15.47
N ILE A 102 -20.45 -9.79 -15.45
CA ILE A 102 -20.12 -8.42 -15.05
C ILE A 102 -19.74 -8.42 -13.57
N GLN A 103 -18.48 -8.16 -13.29
CA GLN A 103 -17.99 -7.97 -11.93
C GLN A 103 -18.23 -6.53 -11.44
N ARG A 104 -18.63 -6.41 -10.18
CA ARG A 104 -18.74 -5.14 -9.46
C ARG A 104 -17.83 -5.15 -8.25
N CYS A 105 -17.39 -3.97 -7.82
CA CYS A 105 -16.68 -3.85 -6.56
C CYS A 105 -17.63 -4.11 -5.39
N ARG A 106 -17.25 -4.99 -4.47
CA ARG A 106 -18.01 -5.31 -3.26
C ARG A 106 -18.34 -4.08 -2.40
N ALA A 107 -17.42 -3.12 -2.30
CA ALA A 107 -17.58 -1.99 -1.39
C ALA A 107 -18.44 -0.86 -1.95
N CYS A 108 -18.22 -0.48 -3.22
CA CYS A 108 -18.90 0.67 -3.83
C CYS A 108 -19.96 0.28 -4.87
N MET A 109 -20.02 -0.99 -5.30
CA MET A 109 -20.93 -1.52 -6.32
C MET A 109 -20.73 -0.98 -7.75
N TRP A 110 -19.67 -0.21 -7.98
CA TRP A 110 -19.27 0.23 -9.32
C TRP A 110 -18.70 -0.94 -10.13
N ARG A 111 -18.74 -0.85 -11.46
CA ARG A 111 -18.12 -1.83 -12.36
C ARG A 111 -16.65 -2.01 -11.98
N TRP A 112 -16.23 -3.26 -11.82
CA TRP A 112 -14.83 -3.59 -11.53
C TRP A 112 -13.95 -3.39 -12.79
N PRO A 113 -12.73 -2.84 -12.67
CA PRO A 113 -12.16 -2.21 -11.48
C PRO A 113 -12.83 -0.86 -11.17
N CYS A 114 -13.19 -0.65 -9.91
CA CYS A 114 -13.81 0.60 -9.47
C CYS A 114 -12.81 1.77 -9.47
N PRO A 115 -13.27 3.03 -9.49
CA PRO A 115 -12.38 4.20 -9.53
C PRO A 115 -11.35 4.22 -8.39
N THR A 116 -11.76 3.92 -7.16
CA THR A 116 -10.85 3.87 -6.00
C THR A 116 -9.71 2.89 -6.20
N PHE A 117 -10.02 1.66 -6.64
CA PHE A 117 -8.99 0.66 -6.92
C PHE A 117 -8.03 1.14 -8.01
N ARG A 118 -8.55 1.74 -9.10
CA ARG A 118 -7.69 2.29 -10.18
C ARG A 118 -6.77 3.37 -9.65
N THR A 119 -7.26 4.29 -8.84
CA THR A 119 -6.43 5.36 -8.25
C THR A 119 -5.31 4.79 -7.38
N ILE A 120 -5.61 3.79 -6.55
CA ILE A 120 -4.59 3.12 -5.72
C ILE A 120 -3.55 2.44 -6.61
N ASP A 121 -4.02 1.67 -7.60
CA ASP A 121 -3.15 0.94 -8.52
C ASP A 121 -2.28 1.87 -9.36
N GLU A 122 -2.80 3.01 -9.83
CA GLU A 122 -2.07 4.03 -10.59
C GLU A 122 -1.06 4.79 -9.72
N SER A 123 -1.42 5.07 -8.47
CA SER A 123 -0.54 5.76 -7.52
C SER A 123 0.64 4.90 -7.11
N LEU A 124 0.40 3.60 -6.99
CA LEU A 124 1.44 2.64 -6.65
C LEU A 124 2.16 2.15 -7.89
N GLY A 125 1.54 2.00 -9.05
CA GLY A 125 2.08 1.37 -10.27
C GLY A 125 3.24 2.07 -10.99
N ARG A 126 3.76 3.18 -10.46
CA ARG A 126 4.99 3.83 -10.95
C ARG A 126 6.23 3.33 -10.23
#